data_AF-A0A940EDP4-F1
#
_entry.id   AF-A0A940EDP4-F1
#
_cell.length_a   1.000
_cell.length_b   1.000
_cell.length_c   1.000
_cell.angle_alpha   90.00
_cell.angle_beta   90.00
_cell.angle_gamma   90.00
#
_symmetry.space_group_name_H-M   'P 1'
#
loop_
_entity.id
_entity.type
_entity.pdbx_description
1 polymer ?
#
loop_
_entity_poly.entity_id
_entity_poly.type
_entity_poly.pdbx_seq_one_letter_code
_entity_poly.pdbx_strand_id
1 'polypeptide(L)'
;MTETVLTNARLILPDRVVDGHIVLRDGRIAEIGDGAATGQDMLGDFVSPGLVELHTDNLEQHLRPRPQVDWPHPQAILAHDAELAATGITTVFDAMRVGSIRWRPNYGAYARALSREVEAIRTAGLLRISHHLHLRAEICSETLVEELAEFGPGDRVRLVSVMDHTPGQRQLRDVAMARKFIAARSGMTADEVQDYDRRLTALRAQYGDRNEAAAFEFAENVGAVIASHDDTTLDHVARSAARGVRLAEFPTTPEAARACRDNDIRIIMGGPNLIRGGSHSGNVNAAALAEADLLDIVSSDYVPAALLASGLFLAQLWDDLPRGMATITSTPAKAAGLADRGRLAPGLRADLIRFRQHQGAAILRETWVEGARVA
;
A
#
# COMPACT_ATOMS: atom_id res chain seq x y z
N MET A 1 25.08 -8.99 22.08
CA MET A 1 23.98 -8.02 22.22
C MET A 1 24.42 -6.77 21.49
N THR A 2 23.74 -6.44 20.40
CA THR A 2 23.99 -5.21 19.64
C THR A 2 23.12 -4.13 20.22
N GLU A 3 23.74 -3.13 20.83
CA GLU A 3 23.08 -1.92 21.30
C GLU A 3 23.51 -0.76 20.40
N THR A 4 22.56 0.08 20.01
CA THR A 4 22.80 1.29 19.22
C THR A 4 22.03 2.43 19.85
N VAL A 5 22.71 3.50 20.21
CA VAL A 5 22.09 4.71 20.76
C VAL A 5 22.15 5.78 19.68
N LEU A 6 21.00 6.31 19.26
CA LEU A 6 20.90 7.43 18.34
C LEU A 6 20.59 8.68 19.16
N THR A 7 21.46 9.68 19.14
CA THR A 7 21.39 10.87 20.00
C THR A 7 21.14 12.13 19.18
N ASN A 8 20.77 13.23 19.84
CA ASN A 8 20.56 14.53 19.19
C ASN A 8 19.57 14.44 18.00
N ALA A 9 18.45 13.75 18.24
CA ALA A 9 17.43 13.46 17.24
C ALA A 9 16.14 14.20 17.57
N ARG A 10 15.38 14.59 16.53
CA ARG A 10 13.98 15.00 16.65
C ARG A 10 13.09 13.79 16.46
N LEU A 11 12.63 13.20 17.55
CA LEU A 11 11.83 11.98 17.57
C LEU A 11 10.37 12.31 17.27
N ILE A 12 9.82 11.72 16.20
CA ILE A 12 8.39 11.84 15.86
C ILE A 12 7.62 10.78 16.65
N LEU A 13 7.07 11.18 17.79
CA LEU A 13 6.18 10.37 18.62
C LEU A 13 4.73 10.46 18.08
N PRO A 14 3.79 9.62 18.56
CA PRO A 14 2.43 9.58 18.03
C PRO A 14 1.66 10.91 18.10
N ASP A 15 2.00 11.78 19.06
CA ASP A 15 1.27 13.02 19.37
C ASP A 15 2.14 14.29 19.32
N ARG A 16 3.46 14.14 19.25
CA ARG A 16 4.40 15.28 19.34
C ARG A 16 5.76 14.96 18.77
N VAL A 17 6.56 16.00 18.57
CA VAL A 17 7.99 15.89 18.29
C VAL A 17 8.77 16.25 19.55
N VAL A 18 9.79 15.46 19.91
CA VAL A 18 10.68 15.76 21.03
C VAL A 18 12.14 15.67 20.60
N ASP A 19 12.98 16.55 21.12
CA ASP A 19 14.42 16.41 21.03
C ASP A 19 14.90 15.35 22.02
N GLY A 20 15.81 14.48 21.61
CA GLY A 20 16.28 13.42 22.50
C GLY A 20 17.14 12.35 21.86
N HIS A 21 17.06 11.16 22.44
CA HIS A 21 17.76 9.96 22.00
C HIS A 21 16.84 8.74 22.01
N ILE A 22 17.22 7.72 21.24
CA ILE A 22 16.54 6.42 21.18
C ILE A 22 17.59 5.31 21.28
N VAL A 23 17.32 4.31 22.12
CA VAL A 23 18.18 3.15 22.32
C VAL A 23 17.56 1.96 21.61
N LEU A 24 18.33 1.33 20.73
CA LEU A 24 17.96 0.11 20.01
C LEU A 24 18.75 -1.04 20.63
N ARG A 25 18.07 -2.12 21.01
CA ARG A 25 18.69 -3.30 21.59
C ARG A 25 17.97 -4.54 21.08
N ASP A 26 18.75 -5.50 20.56
CA ASP A 26 18.26 -6.79 20.09
C ASP A 26 17.02 -6.67 19.16
N GLY A 27 17.12 -5.73 18.22
CA GLY A 27 16.12 -5.43 17.19
C GLY A 27 14.86 -4.70 17.66
N ARG A 28 14.85 -4.21 18.91
CA ARG A 28 13.73 -3.46 19.48
C ARG A 28 14.15 -2.09 19.99
N ILE A 29 13.18 -1.20 20.10
CA ILE A 29 13.32 0.05 20.82
C ILE A 29 13.37 -0.29 22.31
N ALA A 30 14.50 -0.09 22.95
CA ALA A 30 14.67 -0.34 24.38
C ALA A 30 14.24 0.87 25.21
N GLU A 31 14.56 2.08 24.75
CA GLU A 31 14.38 3.32 25.50
C GLU A 31 14.21 4.52 24.55
N ILE A 32 13.44 5.51 25.02
CA ILE A 32 13.35 6.85 24.43
C ILE A 32 13.56 7.84 25.59
N GLY A 33 14.48 8.79 25.43
CA GLY A 33 14.78 9.79 26.45
C GLY A 33 15.02 11.18 25.86
N ASP A 34 14.86 12.21 26.68
CA ASP A 34 14.95 13.64 26.33
C ASP A 34 16.24 14.32 26.84
N GLY A 35 17.11 13.56 27.51
CA GLY A 35 18.38 14.02 28.05
C GLY A 35 19.61 13.70 27.18
N ALA A 36 20.77 14.16 27.64
CA ALA A 36 22.05 13.83 27.04
C ALA A 36 22.33 12.33 27.13
N ALA A 37 22.76 11.75 26.02
CA ALA A 37 23.20 10.37 25.90
C ALA A 37 24.45 10.30 25.02
N THR A 38 25.22 9.22 25.14
CA THR A 38 26.39 8.96 24.29
C THR A 38 25.99 7.95 23.21
N GLY A 39 26.22 8.29 21.95
CA GLY A 39 25.81 7.45 20.83
C GLY A 39 26.11 8.10 19.48
N GLN A 40 25.51 7.56 18.42
CA GLN A 40 25.60 8.10 17.08
C GLN A 40 24.78 9.40 16.99
N ASP A 41 25.45 10.50 16.64
CA ASP A 41 24.83 11.82 16.52
C ASP A 41 23.91 11.91 15.28
N MET A 42 22.63 12.20 15.50
CA MET A 42 21.63 12.40 14.46
C MET A 42 21.61 13.83 13.90
N LEU A 43 22.45 14.73 14.40
CA LEU A 43 22.65 16.10 13.89
C LEU A 43 21.38 16.95 13.87
N GLY A 44 20.44 16.69 14.78
CA GLY A 44 19.12 17.31 14.80
C GLY A 44 18.19 16.83 13.67
N ASP A 45 18.53 15.75 12.97
CA ASP A 45 17.65 15.12 11.98
C ASP A 45 16.40 14.53 12.66
N PHE A 46 15.34 14.36 11.88
CA PHE A 46 14.16 13.65 12.34
C PHE A 46 14.42 12.16 12.37
N VAL A 47 13.95 11.51 13.42
CA VAL A 47 13.82 10.05 13.50
C VAL A 47 12.33 9.72 13.64
N SER A 48 11.84 8.87 12.75
CA SER A 48 10.44 8.46 12.64
C SER A 48 10.34 6.93 12.65
N PRO A 49 9.19 6.34 12.99
CA PRO A 49 8.94 4.95 12.66
C PRO A 49 9.15 4.72 11.17
N GLY A 50 9.59 3.51 10.82
CA GLY A 50 9.69 3.05 9.44
C GLY A 50 8.34 3.07 8.73
N LEU A 51 8.35 3.35 7.44
CA LEU A 51 7.11 3.50 6.68
C LEU A 51 6.46 2.14 6.40
N VAL A 52 5.13 2.12 6.39
CA VAL A 52 4.31 0.92 6.15
C VAL A 52 3.46 1.14 4.91
N GLU A 53 3.77 0.37 3.86
CA GLU A 53 3.08 0.39 2.57
C GLU A 53 2.06 -0.75 2.49
N LEU A 54 0.79 -0.42 2.21
CA LEU A 54 -0.30 -1.41 2.10
C LEU A 54 -0.68 -1.77 0.65
N HIS A 55 -0.35 -0.92 -0.31
CA HIS A 55 -0.71 -1.11 -1.71
C HIS A 55 0.38 -0.56 -2.62
N THR A 56 1.16 -1.43 -3.26
CA THR A 56 2.11 -1.00 -4.29
C THR A 56 2.16 -1.97 -5.46
N ASP A 57 2.14 -1.40 -6.67
CA ASP A 57 2.32 -2.11 -7.93
C ASP A 57 3.79 -2.09 -8.39
N ASN A 58 4.71 -1.61 -7.52
CA ASN A 58 6.11 -1.37 -7.89
C ASN A 58 6.84 -2.65 -8.33
N LEU A 59 6.56 -3.80 -7.69
CA LEU A 59 7.22 -5.07 -8.04
C LEU A 59 6.99 -5.45 -9.51
N GLU A 60 5.80 -5.20 -10.06
CA GLU A 60 5.51 -5.51 -11.47
C GLU A 60 6.39 -4.72 -12.44
N GLN A 61 6.79 -3.49 -12.07
CA GLN A 61 7.70 -2.68 -12.89
C GLN A 61 9.11 -3.28 -12.92
N HIS A 62 9.56 -3.90 -11.83
CA HIS A 62 10.86 -4.58 -11.78
C HIS A 62 10.82 -5.90 -12.56
N LEU A 63 9.70 -6.62 -12.51
CA LEU A 63 9.50 -7.86 -13.29
C LEU A 63 9.38 -7.55 -14.80
N ARG A 64 8.69 -6.47 -15.14
CA ARG A 64 8.39 -6.08 -16.53
C ARG A 64 8.77 -4.62 -16.78
N PRO A 65 10.07 -4.29 -16.79
CA PRO A 65 10.54 -2.90 -16.91
C PRO A 65 10.19 -2.24 -18.25
N ARG A 66 9.83 -3.03 -19.26
CA ARG A 66 9.28 -2.55 -20.53
C ARG A 66 8.37 -3.61 -21.17
N PRO A 67 7.52 -3.24 -22.15
CA PRO A 67 6.66 -4.19 -22.84
C PRO A 67 7.44 -5.40 -23.38
N GLN A 68 6.84 -6.60 -23.21
CA GLN A 68 7.37 -7.90 -23.68
C GLN A 68 8.66 -8.38 -23.00
N VAL A 69 9.12 -7.71 -21.95
CA VAL A 69 10.25 -8.19 -21.13
C VAL A 69 9.73 -8.85 -19.88
N ASP A 70 10.26 -10.05 -19.61
CA ASP A 70 10.12 -10.77 -18.34
C ASP A 70 11.53 -10.89 -17.75
N TRP A 71 11.83 -10.06 -16.76
CA TRP A 71 13.16 -9.95 -16.16
C TRP A 71 13.40 -11.10 -15.18
N PRO A 72 14.64 -11.55 -14.94
CA PRO A 72 14.92 -12.55 -13.91
C PRO A 72 14.36 -12.15 -12.53
N HIS A 73 13.36 -12.91 -12.06
CA HIS A 73 12.57 -12.56 -10.87
C HIS A 73 13.39 -12.38 -9.60
N PRO A 74 14.40 -13.21 -9.27
CA PRO A 74 15.20 -12.99 -8.07
C PRO A 74 15.88 -11.62 -8.03
N GLN A 75 16.41 -11.18 -9.17
CA GLN A 75 17.03 -9.88 -9.32
C GLN A 75 16.00 -8.74 -9.27
N ALA A 76 14.81 -8.94 -9.85
CA ALA A 76 13.70 -7.99 -9.76
C ALA A 76 13.24 -7.78 -8.31
N ILE A 77 13.02 -8.88 -7.56
CA ILE A 77 12.58 -8.84 -6.17
C ILE A 77 13.62 -8.14 -5.28
N LEU A 78 14.91 -8.44 -5.46
CA LEU A 78 15.99 -7.79 -4.70
C LEU A 78 16.15 -6.30 -5.05
N ALA A 79 15.95 -5.92 -6.31
CA ALA A 79 15.98 -4.51 -6.73
C ALA A 79 14.80 -3.73 -6.15
N HIS A 80 13.61 -4.34 -6.17
CA HIS A 80 12.41 -3.81 -5.55
C HIS A 80 12.58 -3.61 -4.04
N ASP A 81 13.03 -4.63 -3.29
CA ASP A 81 13.33 -4.53 -1.85
C ASP A 81 14.35 -3.42 -1.53
N ALA A 82 15.42 -3.31 -2.32
CA ALA A 82 16.43 -2.28 -2.15
C ALA A 82 15.88 -0.86 -2.40
N GLU A 83 15.01 -0.68 -3.39
CA GLU A 83 14.36 0.61 -3.68
C GLU A 83 13.39 1.03 -2.55
N LEU A 84 12.56 0.09 -2.08
CA LEU A 84 11.66 0.35 -0.96
C LEU A 84 12.43 0.73 0.31
N ALA A 85 13.49 -0.01 0.63
CA ALA A 85 14.38 0.33 1.75
C ALA A 85 14.99 1.73 1.59
N ALA A 86 15.46 2.06 0.39
CA ALA A 86 16.06 3.37 0.07
C ALA A 86 15.06 4.53 0.06
N THR A 87 13.75 4.25 0.11
CA THR A 87 12.69 5.26 0.24
C THR A 87 12.05 5.30 1.63
N GLY A 88 12.60 4.55 2.58
CA GLY A 88 12.19 4.56 3.98
C GLY A 88 11.11 3.56 4.34
N ILE A 89 10.66 2.76 3.37
CA ILE A 89 9.68 1.69 3.58
C ILE A 89 10.39 0.54 4.30
N THR A 90 9.83 0.14 5.44
CA THR A 90 10.34 -0.97 6.26
C THR A 90 9.42 -2.17 6.27
N THR A 91 8.15 -1.96 5.88
CA THR A 91 7.14 -2.99 5.73
C THR A 91 6.33 -2.71 4.47
N VAL A 92 6.22 -3.70 3.59
CA VAL A 92 5.46 -3.62 2.34
C VAL A 92 4.48 -4.77 2.21
N PHE A 93 3.36 -4.47 1.57
CA PHE A 93 2.36 -5.40 1.13
C PHE A 93 2.39 -5.42 -0.40
N ASP A 94 3.05 -6.45 -0.95
CA ASP A 94 3.22 -6.60 -2.39
C ASP A 94 1.86 -6.91 -3.02
N ALA A 95 1.34 -5.96 -3.81
CA ALA A 95 0.03 -6.09 -4.42
C ALA A 95 0.14 -6.98 -5.67
N MET A 96 -0.64 -8.07 -5.69
CA MET A 96 -0.66 -9.03 -6.79
C MET A 96 -2.08 -9.34 -7.18
N ARG A 97 -2.37 -9.33 -8.48
CA ARG A 97 -3.69 -9.66 -9.01
C ARG A 97 -3.91 -11.17 -9.00
N VAL A 98 -5.05 -11.58 -8.45
CA VAL A 98 -5.61 -12.92 -8.56
C VAL A 98 -6.95 -12.86 -9.29
N GLY A 99 -7.23 -13.87 -10.09
CA GLY A 99 -8.35 -13.89 -11.02
C GLY A 99 -7.91 -13.53 -12.43
N SER A 100 -7.77 -14.54 -13.27
CA SER A 100 -7.35 -14.45 -14.68
C SER A 100 -8.54 -14.40 -15.63
N ILE A 101 -8.26 -13.88 -16.82
CA ILE A 101 -9.24 -13.68 -17.89
C ILE A 101 -8.68 -14.38 -19.11
N ARG A 102 -9.23 -15.55 -19.44
CA ARG A 102 -8.60 -16.52 -20.35
C ARG A 102 -8.41 -15.99 -21.77
N TRP A 103 -9.35 -15.16 -22.23
CA TRP A 103 -9.29 -14.57 -23.57
C TRP A 103 -8.39 -13.34 -23.65
N ARG A 104 -7.95 -12.77 -22.51
CA ARG A 104 -7.16 -11.55 -22.47
C ARG A 104 -5.66 -11.90 -22.52
N PRO A 105 -4.89 -11.36 -23.50
CA PRO A 105 -3.48 -11.69 -23.62
C PRO A 105 -2.70 -11.22 -22.39
N ASN A 106 -1.72 -12.03 -21.96
CA ASN A 106 -0.84 -11.75 -20.81
C ASN A 106 -1.57 -11.51 -19.48
N TYR A 107 -2.78 -12.07 -19.33
CA TYR A 107 -3.63 -11.95 -18.13
C TYR A 107 -3.83 -13.31 -17.43
N GLY A 108 -2.85 -14.22 -17.55
CA GLY A 108 -2.85 -15.52 -16.88
C GLY A 108 -2.47 -15.43 -15.40
N ALA A 109 -2.57 -16.55 -14.68
CA ALA A 109 -2.23 -16.64 -13.27
C ALA A 109 -0.72 -16.44 -13.06
N TYR A 110 -0.33 -15.68 -12.04
CA TYR A 110 1.08 -15.42 -11.72
C TYR A 110 1.34 -15.24 -10.23
N ALA A 111 0.36 -14.72 -9.48
CA ALA A 111 0.52 -14.35 -8.08
C ALA A 111 1.09 -15.49 -7.21
N ARG A 112 0.63 -16.74 -7.41
CA ARG A 112 1.13 -17.87 -6.61
C ARG A 112 2.59 -18.16 -6.87
N ALA A 113 3.00 -18.24 -8.14
CA ALA A 113 4.39 -18.49 -8.50
C ALA A 113 5.30 -17.39 -7.93
N LEU A 114 4.94 -16.13 -8.16
CA LEU A 114 5.68 -14.98 -7.65
C LEU A 114 5.74 -14.97 -6.11
N SER A 115 4.64 -15.26 -5.41
CA SER A 115 4.63 -15.33 -3.95
C SER A 115 5.61 -16.36 -3.39
N ARG A 116 5.79 -17.50 -4.08
CA ARG A 116 6.71 -18.56 -3.65
C ARG A 116 8.16 -18.14 -3.84
N GLU A 117 8.44 -17.37 -4.88
CA GLU A 117 9.76 -16.81 -5.12
C GLU A 117 10.12 -15.74 -4.09
N VAL A 118 9.20 -14.82 -3.79
CA VAL A 118 9.36 -13.82 -2.73
C VAL A 118 9.61 -14.52 -1.38
N GLU A 119 8.81 -15.54 -1.06
CA GLU A 119 8.95 -16.32 0.18
C GLU A 119 10.25 -17.10 0.26
N ALA A 120 10.75 -17.64 -0.86
CA ALA A 120 12.03 -18.33 -0.92
C ALA A 120 13.20 -17.38 -0.63
N ILE A 121 13.19 -16.18 -1.23
CA ILE A 121 14.21 -15.14 -1.00
C ILE A 121 14.14 -14.63 0.45
N ARG A 122 12.92 -14.44 0.97
CA ARG A 122 12.70 -14.06 2.37
C ARG A 122 13.25 -15.12 3.34
N THR A 123 12.96 -16.39 3.12
CA THR A 123 13.40 -17.50 3.98
C THR A 123 14.92 -17.67 3.93
N ALA A 124 15.56 -17.32 2.81
CA ALA A 124 17.01 -17.27 2.68
C ALA A 124 17.65 -16.05 3.38
N GLY A 125 16.87 -15.12 3.95
CA GLY A 125 17.37 -13.96 4.67
C GLY A 125 17.97 -12.89 3.77
N LEU A 126 17.55 -12.80 2.51
CA LEU A 126 18.13 -11.91 1.50
C LEU A 126 17.42 -10.57 1.36
N LEU A 127 16.21 -10.43 1.94
CA LEU A 127 15.42 -9.19 1.92
C LEU A 127 15.85 -8.26 3.05
N ARG A 128 15.87 -6.95 2.78
CA ARG A 128 16.18 -5.89 3.73
C ARG A 128 14.98 -5.52 4.58
N ILE A 129 13.77 -5.61 4.03
CA ILE A 129 12.54 -5.13 4.68
C ILE A 129 11.52 -6.25 4.90
N SER A 130 10.43 -5.95 5.60
CA SER A 130 9.37 -6.92 5.86
C SER A 130 8.39 -6.98 4.69
N HIS A 131 8.30 -8.14 4.02
CA HIS A 131 7.32 -8.39 2.96
C HIS A 131 6.10 -9.18 3.46
N HIS A 132 4.92 -8.72 3.05
CA HIS A 132 3.61 -9.35 3.17
C HIS A 132 2.93 -9.35 1.80
N LEU A 133 1.92 -10.19 1.63
CA LEU A 133 1.17 -10.23 0.37
C LEU A 133 -0.16 -9.48 0.50
N HIS A 134 -0.48 -8.71 -0.53
CA HIS A 134 -1.78 -8.13 -0.78
C HIS A 134 -2.35 -8.73 -2.07
N LEU A 135 -3.43 -9.52 -1.96
CA LEU A 135 -4.10 -10.06 -3.14
C LEU A 135 -5.22 -9.14 -3.63
N ARG A 136 -5.07 -8.61 -4.85
CA ARG A 136 -6.11 -7.83 -5.55
C ARG A 136 -7.02 -8.80 -6.31
N ALA A 137 -8.16 -9.12 -5.71
CA ALA A 137 -9.11 -10.12 -6.18
C ALA A 137 -10.04 -9.56 -7.26
N GLU A 138 -9.78 -9.92 -8.52
CA GLU A 138 -10.63 -9.56 -9.65
C GLU A 138 -11.92 -10.38 -9.66
N ILE A 139 -13.05 -9.77 -9.33
CA ILE A 139 -14.32 -10.50 -9.30
C ILE A 139 -14.87 -10.79 -10.70
N CYS A 140 -14.41 -10.07 -11.72
CA CYS A 140 -14.79 -10.28 -13.12
C CYS A 140 -13.82 -11.26 -13.81
N SER A 141 -13.66 -12.44 -13.23
CA SER A 141 -12.70 -13.47 -13.67
C SER A 141 -13.31 -14.87 -13.65
N GLU A 142 -12.90 -15.73 -14.59
CA GLU A 142 -13.26 -17.15 -14.62
C GLU A 142 -12.47 -18.02 -13.64
N THR A 143 -11.42 -17.51 -12.99
CA THR A 143 -10.44 -18.34 -12.25
C THR A 143 -10.13 -17.85 -10.85
N LEU A 144 -10.81 -16.81 -10.35
CA LEU A 144 -10.50 -16.22 -9.04
C LEU A 144 -10.54 -17.26 -7.92
N VAL A 145 -11.59 -18.09 -7.87
CA VAL A 145 -11.76 -19.08 -6.80
C VAL A 145 -10.65 -20.12 -6.83
N GLU A 146 -10.30 -20.60 -8.02
CA GLU A 146 -9.22 -21.57 -8.21
C GLU A 146 -7.86 -20.98 -7.79
N GLU A 147 -7.57 -19.73 -8.15
CA GLU A 147 -6.31 -19.06 -7.81
C GLU A 147 -6.21 -18.76 -6.31
N LEU A 148 -7.30 -18.32 -5.67
CA LEU A 148 -7.34 -18.11 -4.22
C LEU A 148 -7.07 -19.41 -3.45
N ALA A 149 -7.60 -20.54 -3.94
CA ALA A 149 -7.40 -21.85 -3.32
C ALA A 149 -5.93 -22.33 -3.33
N GLU A 150 -5.05 -21.68 -4.09
CA GLU A 150 -3.62 -22.00 -4.08
C GLU A 150 -2.87 -21.41 -2.86
N PHE A 151 -3.52 -20.53 -2.11
CA PHE A 151 -2.99 -19.87 -0.92
C PHE A 151 -3.66 -20.39 0.36
N GLY A 152 -2.94 -20.32 1.48
CA GLY A 152 -3.44 -20.65 2.81
C GLY A 152 -2.83 -19.78 3.93
N PRO A 153 -3.17 -20.05 5.19
CA PRO A 153 -2.79 -19.20 6.34
C PRO A 153 -1.27 -19.00 6.52
N GLY A 154 -0.44 -19.92 5.99
CA GLY A 154 1.01 -19.84 6.05
C GLY A 154 1.64 -18.93 5.00
N ASP A 155 0.91 -18.50 3.98
CA ASP A 155 1.46 -17.79 2.81
C ASP A 155 1.62 -16.27 3.03
N ARG A 156 1.38 -15.78 4.25
CA ARG A 156 1.56 -14.36 4.62
C ARG A 156 0.69 -13.38 3.82
N VAL A 157 -0.44 -13.83 3.29
CA VAL A 157 -1.50 -12.94 2.79
C VAL A 157 -2.08 -12.18 3.98
N ARG A 158 -1.99 -10.85 3.95
CA ARG A 158 -2.41 -9.97 5.04
C ARG A 158 -3.46 -8.95 4.63
N LEU A 159 -3.62 -8.73 3.33
CA LEU A 159 -4.63 -7.85 2.76
C LEU A 159 -5.23 -8.51 1.51
N VAL A 160 -6.54 -8.40 1.35
CA VAL A 160 -7.26 -8.78 0.14
C VAL A 160 -8.16 -7.62 -0.26
N SER A 161 -8.00 -7.12 -1.47
CA SER A 161 -8.86 -6.07 -2.01
C SER A 161 -9.79 -6.62 -3.08
N VAL A 162 -11.08 -6.36 -2.95
CA VAL A 162 -12.08 -6.74 -3.94
C VAL A 162 -12.09 -5.71 -5.07
N MET A 163 -11.71 -6.16 -6.27
CA MET A 163 -11.62 -5.37 -7.49
C MET A 163 -12.79 -5.69 -8.41
N ASP A 164 -13.34 -4.66 -9.08
CA ASP A 164 -14.32 -4.83 -10.15
C ASP A 164 -14.03 -3.82 -11.27
N HIS A 165 -13.42 -4.30 -12.34
CA HIS A 165 -13.10 -3.50 -13.53
C HIS A 165 -14.17 -3.58 -14.62
N THR A 166 -15.45 -3.80 -14.26
CA THR A 166 -16.54 -3.73 -15.24
C THR A 166 -16.75 -2.27 -15.69
N PRO A 167 -16.93 -2.01 -16.99
CA PRO A 167 -17.24 -0.66 -17.49
C PRO A 167 -18.52 -0.09 -16.90
N GLY A 168 -18.54 1.21 -16.63
CA GLY A 168 -19.72 1.93 -16.14
C GLY A 168 -19.86 2.00 -14.62
N GLN A 169 -18.94 1.39 -13.89
CA GLN A 169 -18.89 1.44 -12.42
C GLN A 169 -17.47 1.61 -11.90
N ARG A 170 -17.34 1.94 -10.61
CA ARG A 170 -16.06 2.12 -9.93
C ARG A 170 -15.16 3.12 -10.68
N GLN A 171 -13.88 2.79 -10.86
CA GLN A 171 -12.92 3.59 -11.61
C GLN A 171 -13.33 3.87 -13.07
N LEU A 172 -14.21 3.03 -13.65
CA LEU A 172 -14.62 3.08 -15.06
C LEU A 172 -16.03 3.66 -15.25
N ARG A 173 -16.51 4.49 -14.32
CA ARG A 173 -17.86 5.11 -14.37
C ARG A 173 -18.13 5.86 -15.68
N ASP A 174 -17.20 6.71 -16.12
CA ASP A 174 -17.30 7.35 -17.43
C ASP A 174 -16.82 6.37 -18.51
N VAL A 175 -17.77 5.63 -19.06
CA VAL A 175 -17.50 4.63 -20.11
C VAL A 175 -16.81 5.27 -21.32
N ALA A 176 -17.16 6.50 -21.71
CA ALA A 176 -16.57 7.13 -22.88
C ALA A 176 -15.08 7.46 -22.63
N MET A 177 -14.76 7.97 -21.44
CA MET A 177 -13.38 8.22 -21.03
C MET A 177 -12.59 6.93 -20.85
N ALA A 178 -13.17 5.93 -20.17
CA ALA A 178 -12.57 4.62 -19.96
C ALA A 178 -12.23 3.94 -21.30
N ARG A 179 -13.15 3.94 -22.27
CA ARG A 179 -12.93 3.40 -23.62
C ARG A 179 -11.77 4.09 -24.34
N LYS A 180 -11.71 5.42 -24.30
CA LYS A 180 -10.60 6.19 -24.91
C LYS A 180 -9.27 5.82 -24.28
N PHE A 181 -9.22 5.71 -22.95
CA PHE A 181 -8.01 5.34 -22.22
C PHE A 181 -7.55 3.92 -22.55
N ILE A 182 -8.47 2.94 -22.53
CA ILE A 182 -8.18 1.54 -22.87
C ILE A 182 -7.69 1.43 -24.33
N ALA A 183 -8.38 2.07 -25.28
CA ALA A 183 -7.97 2.10 -26.68
C ALA A 183 -6.54 2.62 -26.84
N ALA A 184 -6.23 3.76 -26.22
CA ALA A 184 -4.91 4.39 -26.30
C ALA A 184 -3.80 3.52 -25.67
N ARG A 185 -4.07 2.89 -24.53
CA ARG A 185 -3.08 2.08 -23.79
C ARG A 185 -2.85 0.70 -24.41
N SER A 186 -3.90 0.08 -24.95
CA SER A 186 -3.86 -1.29 -25.47
C SER A 186 -3.73 -1.37 -27.00
N GLY A 187 -3.79 -0.23 -27.71
CA GLY A 187 -3.75 -0.19 -29.16
C GLY A 187 -4.99 -0.78 -29.84
N MET A 188 -6.09 -0.89 -29.09
CA MET A 188 -7.35 -1.48 -29.57
C MET A 188 -8.16 -0.46 -30.40
N THR A 189 -8.84 -0.97 -31.41
CA THR A 189 -9.87 -0.26 -32.16
C THR A 189 -11.13 -0.06 -31.31
N ALA A 190 -12.04 0.81 -31.78
CA ALA A 190 -13.31 1.07 -31.09
C ALA A 190 -14.18 -0.20 -30.98
N ASP A 191 -14.21 -1.04 -32.02
CA ASP A 191 -14.98 -2.28 -32.04
C ASP A 191 -14.39 -3.32 -31.07
N GLU A 192 -13.05 -3.42 -31.01
CA GLU A 192 -12.37 -4.28 -30.04
C GLU A 192 -12.63 -3.84 -28.60
N VAL A 193 -12.63 -2.53 -28.33
CA VAL A 193 -12.99 -1.98 -27.01
C VAL A 193 -14.46 -2.26 -26.67
N GLN A 194 -15.37 -2.21 -27.65
CA GLN A 194 -16.77 -2.56 -27.41
C GLN A 194 -16.95 -4.05 -27.12
N ASP A 195 -16.23 -4.93 -27.82
CA ASP A 195 -16.24 -6.36 -27.53
C ASP A 195 -15.62 -6.67 -26.16
N TYR A 196 -14.53 -5.97 -25.82
CA TYR A 196 -13.88 -6.02 -24.52
C TYR A 196 -14.86 -5.71 -23.37
N ASP A 197 -15.58 -4.59 -23.47
CA ASP A 197 -16.58 -4.18 -22.47
C ASP A 197 -17.69 -5.23 -22.31
N ARG A 198 -18.18 -5.75 -23.43
CA ARG A 198 -19.25 -6.76 -23.44
C ARG A 198 -18.81 -8.03 -22.72
N ARG A 199 -17.58 -8.48 -22.97
CA ARG A 199 -17.01 -9.67 -22.33
C ARG A 199 -16.82 -9.47 -20.83
N LEU A 200 -16.27 -8.33 -20.39
CA LEU A 200 -16.14 -8.04 -18.96
C LEU A 200 -17.49 -7.99 -18.24
N THR A 201 -18.49 -7.36 -18.87
CA THR A 201 -19.85 -7.30 -18.32
C THR A 201 -20.45 -8.71 -18.18
N ALA A 202 -20.23 -9.58 -19.16
CA ALA A 202 -20.66 -10.97 -19.11
C ALA A 202 -19.95 -11.75 -17.98
N LEU A 203 -18.65 -11.54 -17.78
CA LEU A 203 -17.90 -12.14 -16.68
C LEU A 203 -18.44 -11.68 -15.31
N ARG A 204 -18.69 -10.38 -15.14
CA ARG A 204 -19.28 -9.85 -13.91
C ARG A 204 -20.65 -10.45 -13.61
N ALA A 205 -21.50 -10.57 -14.63
CA ALA A 205 -22.83 -11.15 -14.49
C ALA A 205 -22.78 -12.65 -14.15
N GLN A 206 -21.82 -13.38 -14.71
CA GLN A 206 -21.71 -14.82 -14.53
C GLN A 206 -21.00 -15.22 -13.23
N TYR A 207 -19.95 -14.49 -12.83
CA TYR A 207 -19.05 -14.90 -11.76
C TYR A 207 -18.99 -13.93 -10.57
N GLY A 208 -19.35 -12.65 -10.77
CA GLY A 208 -19.02 -11.58 -9.83
C GLY A 208 -19.48 -11.82 -8.39
N ASP A 209 -20.74 -12.21 -8.18
CA ASP A 209 -21.29 -12.38 -6.82
C ASP A 209 -20.67 -13.60 -6.11
N ARG A 210 -20.43 -14.69 -6.85
CA ARG A 210 -19.73 -15.88 -6.34
C ARG A 210 -18.28 -15.55 -5.99
N ASN A 211 -17.59 -14.85 -6.88
CA ASN A 211 -16.19 -14.47 -6.73
C ASN A 211 -15.97 -13.51 -5.58
N GLU A 212 -16.86 -12.52 -5.44
CA GLU A 212 -16.86 -11.62 -4.30
C GLU A 212 -17.04 -12.41 -2.99
N ALA A 213 -18.06 -13.26 -2.88
CA ALA A 213 -18.28 -14.09 -1.69
C ALA A 213 -17.05 -14.97 -1.35
N ALA A 214 -16.43 -15.59 -2.36
CA ALA A 214 -15.23 -16.39 -2.19
C ALA A 214 -14.02 -15.56 -1.69
N ALA A 215 -13.86 -14.32 -2.15
CA ALA A 215 -12.79 -13.44 -1.68
C ALA A 215 -12.96 -13.07 -0.19
N PHE A 216 -14.20 -12.83 0.26
CA PHE A 216 -14.50 -12.59 1.67
C PHE A 216 -14.21 -13.83 2.53
N GLU A 217 -14.70 -15.01 2.13
CA GLU A 217 -14.45 -16.27 2.82
C GLU A 217 -12.95 -16.58 2.88
N PHE A 218 -12.23 -16.38 1.78
CA PHE A 218 -10.79 -16.57 1.73
C PHE A 218 -10.05 -15.64 2.70
N ALA A 219 -10.39 -14.34 2.71
CA ALA A 219 -9.76 -13.37 3.60
C ALA A 219 -9.93 -13.74 5.08
N GLU A 220 -11.13 -14.20 5.47
CA GLU A 220 -11.38 -14.72 6.81
C GLU A 220 -10.50 -15.96 7.12
N ASN A 221 -10.47 -16.93 6.20
CA ASN A 221 -9.72 -18.17 6.35
C ASN A 221 -8.21 -17.95 6.54
N VAL A 222 -7.61 -16.98 5.84
CA VAL A 222 -6.18 -16.67 5.97
C VAL A 222 -5.87 -15.60 7.01
N GLY A 223 -6.91 -15.03 7.65
CA GLY A 223 -6.77 -13.93 8.62
C GLY A 223 -6.23 -12.64 7.99
N ALA A 224 -6.59 -12.36 6.74
CA ALA A 224 -6.26 -11.13 6.05
C ALA A 224 -7.33 -10.05 6.31
N VAL A 225 -6.90 -8.80 6.28
CA VAL A 225 -7.82 -7.67 6.22
C VAL A 225 -8.48 -7.67 4.84
N ILE A 226 -9.79 -7.46 4.80
CA ILE A 226 -10.54 -7.29 3.56
C ILE A 226 -10.76 -5.79 3.28
N ALA A 227 -10.53 -5.38 2.04
CA ALA A 227 -10.72 -4.02 1.56
C ALA A 227 -11.61 -3.98 0.32
N SER A 228 -12.32 -2.87 0.14
CA SER A 228 -12.94 -2.51 -1.13
C SER A 228 -11.99 -1.65 -1.96
N HIS A 229 -12.17 -1.62 -3.29
CA HIS A 229 -11.37 -0.80 -4.17
C HIS A 229 -12.25 0.06 -5.09
N ASP A 230 -11.84 1.31 -5.33
CA ASP A 230 -12.52 2.29 -6.18
C ASP A 230 -14.02 2.44 -5.89
N ASP A 231 -14.41 2.54 -4.62
CA ASP A 231 -15.81 2.84 -4.29
C ASP A 231 -16.22 4.20 -4.90
N THR A 232 -17.41 4.24 -5.51
CA THR A 232 -17.90 5.40 -6.29
C THR A 232 -19.29 5.86 -5.86
N THR A 233 -20.10 4.93 -5.36
CA THR A 233 -21.48 5.17 -4.97
C THR A 233 -21.68 4.80 -3.51
N LEU A 234 -22.70 5.38 -2.88
CA LEU A 234 -23.08 5.05 -1.51
C LEU A 234 -23.42 3.56 -1.36
N ASP A 235 -24.02 2.95 -2.39
CA ASP A 235 -24.40 1.54 -2.39
C ASP A 235 -23.17 0.62 -2.37
N HIS A 236 -22.09 0.99 -3.09
CA HIS A 236 -20.83 0.22 -3.00
C HIS A 236 -20.31 0.17 -1.56
N VAL A 237 -20.27 1.33 -0.90
CA VAL A 237 -19.81 1.45 0.48
C VAL A 237 -20.73 0.70 1.44
N ALA A 238 -22.06 0.82 1.28
CA ALA A 238 -23.03 0.11 2.11
C ALA A 238 -22.88 -1.41 2.02
N ARG A 239 -22.66 -1.96 0.81
CA ARG A 239 -22.40 -3.39 0.62
C ARG A 239 -21.10 -3.83 1.28
N SER A 240 -20.02 -3.06 1.11
CA SER A 240 -18.73 -3.31 1.77
C SER A 240 -18.87 -3.30 3.30
N ALA A 241 -19.53 -2.29 3.86
CA ALA A 241 -19.76 -2.14 5.29
C ALA A 241 -20.56 -3.32 5.88
N ALA A 242 -21.62 -3.74 5.19
CA ALA A 242 -22.46 -4.88 5.59
C ALA A 242 -21.69 -6.21 5.64
N ARG A 243 -20.58 -6.32 4.91
CA ARG A 243 -19.69 -7.50 4.90
C ARG A 243 -18.45 -7.33 5.77
N GLY A 244 -18.40 -6.31 6.61
CA GLY A 244 -17.31 -6.15 7.58
C GLY A 244 -16.05 -5.48 7.03
N VAL A 245 -16.07 -4.92 5.82
CA VAL A 245 -14.94 -4.13 5.29
C VAL A 245 -14.68 -2.94 6.21
N ARG A 246 -13.40 -2.68 6.51
CA ARG A 246 -12.94 -1.54 7.34
C ARG A 246 -11.83 -0.73 6.69
N LEU A 247 -11.55 -1.01 5.43
CA LEU A 247 -10.53 -0.34 4.62
C LEU A 247 -11.06 -0.19 3.19
N ALA A 248 -10.97 1.00 2.61
CA ALA A 248 -11.35 1.30 1.24
C ALA A 248 -10.17 1.94 0.52
N GLU A 249 -9.81 1.35 -0.61
CA GLU A 249 -8.74 1.81 -1.47
C GLU A 249 -9.29 2.73 -2.56
N PHE A 250 -8.73 3.95 -2.62
CA PHE A 250 -8.94 4.91 -3.69
C PHE A 250 -10.42 5.21 -4.02
N PRO A 251 -11.29 5.55 -3.05
CA PRO A 251 -12.64 6.00 -3.37
C PRO A 251 -12.59 7.12 -4.41
N THR A 252 -13.45 7.03 -5.41
CA THR A 252 -13.37 7.83 -6.64
C THR A 252 -14.21 9.09 -6.58
N THR A 253 -15.09 9.21 -5.58
CA THR A 253 -16.01 10.35 -5.39
C THR A 253 -15.98 10.85 -3.93
N PRO A 254 -16.23 12.16 -3.69
CA PRO A 254 -16.39 12.69 -2.34
C PRO A 254 -17.53 12.02 -1.56
N GLU A 255 -18.62 11.65 -2.24
CA GLU A 255 -19.77 10.99 -1.62
C GLU A 255 -19.42 9.60 -1.11
N ALA A 256 -18.67 8.80 -1.89
CA ALA A 256 -18.20 7.49 -1.45
C ALA A 256 -17.20 7.62 -0.30
N ALA A 257 -16.24 8.56 -0.38
CA ALA A 257 -15.30 8.80 0.70
C ALA A 257 -16.00 9.20 2.01
N ARG A 258 -17.01 10.08 1.93
CA ARG A 258 -17.82 10.45 3.11
C ARG A 258 -18.61 9.26 3.67
N ALA A 259 -19.22 8.46 2.80
CA ALA A 259 -19.90 7.24 3.24
C ALA A 259 -18.94 6.25 3.90
N CYS A 260 -17.69 6.13 3.43
CA CYS A 260 -16.69 5.29 4.08
C CYS A 260 -16.43 5.78 5.50
N ARG A 261 -16.22 7.08 5.69
CA ARG A 261 -16.07 7.69 7.02
C ARG A 261 -17.29 7.42 7.92
N ASP A 262 -18.50 7.60 7.39
CA ASP A 262 -19.75 7.39 8.14
C ASP A 262 -19.97 5.92 8.56
N ASN A 263 -19.28 4.97 7.92
CA ASN A 263 -19.33 3.53 8.22
C ASN A 263 -18.06 3.00 8.90
N ASP A 264 -17.22 3.88 9.46
CA ASP A 264 -15.93 3.53 10.10
C ASP A 264 -14.97 2.74 9.18
N ILE A 265 -15.03 3.01 7.88
CA ILE A 265 -14.13 2.45 6.86
C ILE A 265 -12.99 3.44 6.62
N ARG A 266 -11.76 3.02 6.89
CA ARG A 266 -10.56 3.83 6.66
C ARG A 266 -10.29 4.01 5.17
N ILE A 267 -9.83 5.19 4.80
CA ILE A 267 -9.63 5.58 3.40
C ILE A 267 -8.13 5.60 3.07
N ILE A 268 -7.73 4.80 2.07
CA ILE A 268 -6.40 4.83 1.47
C ILE A 268 -6.45 5.68 0.19
N MET A 269 -5.53 6.64 0.05
CA MET A 269 -5.33 7.39 -1.19
C MET A 269 -3.90 7.25 -1.72
N GLY A 270 -3.73 7.41 -3.04
CA GLY A 270 -2.44 7.24 -3.71
C GLY A 270 -1.58 8.50 -3.62
N GLY A 271 -0.39 8.36 -3.06
CA GLY A 271 0.61 9.41 -2.88
C GLY A 271 0.98 10.14 -4.18
N PRO A 272 1.17 9.47 -5.33
CA PRO A 272 1.43 10.16 -6.59
C PRO A 272 0.35 11.18 -6.97
N ASN A 273 -0.92 10.89 -6.68
CA ASN A 273 -2.03 11.81 -6.97
C ASN A 273 -1.99 13.03 -6.05
N LEU A 274 -1.57 12.84 -4.79
CA LEU A 274 -1.40 13.92 -3.81
C LEU A 274 -0.25 14.86 -4.22
N ILE A 275 0.92 14.30 -4.54
CA ILE A 275 2.12 15.08 -4.88
C ILE A 275 2.00 15.81 -6.21
N ARG A 276 1.29 15.23 -7.19
CA ARG A 276 1.10 15.86 -8.50
C ARG A 276 -0.01 16.90 -8.54
N GLY A 277 -0.86 16.96 -7.50
CA GLY A 277 -1.99 17.88 -7.43
C GLY A 277 -3.18 17.51 -8.31
N GLY A 278 -3.35 16.24 -8.70
CA GLY A 278 -4.49 15.81 -9.51
C GLY A 278 -4.52 14.32 -9.88
N SER A 279 -5.73 13.82 -10.16
CA SER A 279 -5.96 12.46 -10.66
C SER A 279 -5.88 12.39 -12.19
N HIS A 280 -5.36 11.29 -12.73
CA HIS A 280 -5.26 11.05 -14.17
C HIS A 280 -6.58 10.63 -14.82
N SER A 281 -7.52 10.10 -14.04
CA SER A 281 -8.76 9.48 -14.50
C SER A 281 -10.00 10.36 -14.26
N GLY A 282 -9.83 11.59 -13.78
CA GLY A 282 -10.94 12.46 -13.41
C GLY A 282 -11.63 12.10 -12.09
N ASN A 283 -11.05 11.17 -11.31
CA ASN A 283 -11.49 10.83 -9.97
C ASN A 283 -11.21 11.97 -8.98
N VAL A 284 -11.84 11.90 -7.80
CA VAL A 284 -11.65 12.87 -6.72
C VAL A 284 -10.17 13.07 -6.39
N ASN A 285 -9.80 14.32 -6.11
CA ASN A 285 -8.44 14.70 -5.74
C ASN A 285 -8.14 14.27 -4.29
N ALA A 286 -7.03 13.57 -4.08
CA ALA A 286 -6.58 13.16 -2.74
C ALA A 286 -6.36 14.34 -1.79
N ALA A 287 -5.87 15.48 -2.29
CA ALA A 287 -5.70 16.70 -1.50
C ALA A 287 -7.06 17.25 -1.00
N ALA A 288 -8.07 17.25 -1.88
CA ALA A 288 -9.42 17.70 -1.51
C ALA A 288 -10.08 16.78 -0.48
N LEU A 289 -9.81 15.47 -0.54
CA LEU A 289 -10.25 14.55 0.52
C LEU A 289 -9.50 14.81 1.83
N ALA A 290 -8.19 15.06 1.79
CA ALA A 290 -7.42 15.38 2.98
C ALA A 290 -7.87 16.69 3.66
N GLU A 291 -8.17 17.73 2.88
CA GLU A 291 -8.75 19.00 3.36
C GLU A 291 -10.12 18.80 4.02
N ALA A 292 -10.87 17.78 3.59
CA ALA A 292 -12.17 17.42 4.14
C ALA A 292 -12.11 16.37 5.27
N ASP A 293 -10.90 16.03 5.78
CA ASP A 293 -10.68 14.97 6.78
C ASP A 293 -11.16 13.57 6.33
N LEU A 294 -11.11 13.29 5.03
CA LEU A 294 -11.51 12.03 4.38
C LEU A 294 -10.32 11.23 3.84
N LEU A 295 -9.16 11.33 4.49
CA LEU A 295 -7.96 10.54 4.18
C LEU A 295 -7.33 10.05 5.48
N ASP A 296 -7.15 8.73 5.61
CA ASP A 296 -6.55 8.11 6.80
C ASP A 296 -5.15 7.55 6.53
N ILE A 297 -4.94 6.99 5.34
CA ILE A 297 -3.72 6.29 4.94
C ILE A 297 -3.29 6.75 3.55
N VAL A 298 -1.98 6.83 3.33
CA VAL A 298 -1.41 7.00 1.99
C VAL A 298 -0.69 5.73 1.56
N SER A 299 -0.85 5.36 0.30
CA SER A 299 -0.07 4.33 -0.39
C SER A 299 0.86 4.99 -1.42
N SER A 300 2.05 4.44 -1.62
CA SER A 300 3.00 4.87 -2.65
C SER A 300 2.52 4.55 -4.07
N ASP A 301 1.55 3.64 -4.18
CA ASP A 301 0.99 3.19 -5.45
C ASP A 301 2.13 2.67 -6.35
N TYR A 302 2.39 3.32 -7.48
CA TYR A 302 3.46 2.98 -8.41
C TYR A 302 4.75 3.80 -8.23
N VAL A 303 4.87 4.64 -7.20
CA VAL A 303 6.07 5.48 -6.93
C VAL A 303 6.46 5.41 -5.45
N PRO A 304 7.36 4.49 -5.05
CA PRO A 304 7.79 4.32 -3.65
C PRO A 304 8.15 5.62 -2.92
N ALA A 305 8.93 6.48 -3.57
CA ALA A 305 9.39 7.76 -3.00
C ALA A 305 8.25 8.75 -2.69
N ALA A 306 7.05 8.56 -3.25
CA ALA A 306 5.91 9.42 -2.98
C ALA A 306 5.36 9.27 -1.56
N LEU A 307 5.63 8.16 -0.86
CA LEU A 307 5.04 7.88 0.45
C LEU A 307 5.48 8.89 1.51
N LEU A 308 6.79 9.02 1.75
CA LEU A 308 7.33 9.99 2.71
C LEU A 308 6.97 11.43 2.33
N ALA A 309 7.08 11.77 1.05
CA ALA A 309 6.70 13.08 0.54
C ALA A 309 5.24 13.39 0.85
N SER A 310 4.35 12.40 0.73
CA SER A 310 2.92 12.56 0.98
C SER A 310 2.61 12.76 2.46
N GLY A 311 3.26 12.00 3.36
CA GLY A 311 3.10 12.22 4.80
C GLY A 311 3.54 13.62 5.23
N LEU A 312 4.63 14.14 4.65
CA LEU A 312 5.08 15.51 4.90
C LEU A 312 4.18 16.58 4.27
N PHE A 313 3.63 16.33 3.09
CA PHE A 313 2.63 17.20 2.49
C PHE A 313 1.40 17.32 3.39
N LEU A 314 0.89 16.20 3.89
CA LEU A 314 -0.26 16.18 4.80
C LEU A 314 0.06 16.83 6.14
N ALA A 315 1.28 16.64 6.66
CA ALA A 315 1.75 17.34 7.84
C ALA A 315 1.70 18.87 7.67
N GLN A 316 2.11 19.37 6.50
CA GLN A 316 2.04 20.80 6.19
C GLN A 316 0.60 21.27 6.01
N LEU A 317 -0.23 20.48 5.33
CA LEU A 317 -1.65 20.79 5.09
C LEU A 317 -2.44 20.92 6.40
N TRP A 318 -2.18 20.04 7.35
CA TRP A 318 -2.88 20.00 8.64
C TRP A 318 -2.17 20.77 9.76
N ASP A 319 -0.99 21.34 9.49
CA ASP A 319 -0.09 21.94 10.50
C ASP A 319 0.20 20.98 11.67
N ASP A 320 0.40 19.70 11.36
CA ASP A 320 0.55 18.61 12.33
C ASP A 320 1.43 17.48 11.78
N LEU A 321 2.72 17.52 12.16
CA LEU A 321 3.71 16.54 11.70
C LEU A 321 3.42 15.11 12.19
N PRO A 322 3.17 14.84 13.49
CA PRO A 322 2.74 13.53 13.94
C PRO A 322 1.54 12.97 13.17
N ARG A 323 0.50 13.78 12.94
CA ARG A 323 -0.69 13.36 12.19
C ARG A 323 -0.37 13.02 10.74
N GLY A 324 0.39 13.86 10.04
CA GLY A 324 0.82 13.59 8.66
C GLY A 324 1.63 12.29 8.57
N MET A 325 2.60 12.10 9.47
CA MET A 325 3.41 10.89 9.51
C MET A 325 2.63 9.63 9.90
N ALA A 326 1.58 9.75 10.73
CA ALA A 326 0.73 8.63 11.12
C ALA A 326 0.06 7.96 9.89
N THR A 327 -0.25 8.73 8.84
CA THR A 327 -0.87 8.21 7.60
C THR A 327 0.00 7.20 6.84
N ILE A 328 1.30 7.18 7.10
CA ILE A 328 2.30 6.32 6.44
C ILE A 328 3.08 5.44 7.44
N THR A 329 2.68 5.44 8.72
CA THR A 329 3.34 4.67 9.79
C THR A 329 2.31 3.93 10.65
N SER A 330 1.78 4.58 11.70
CA SER A 330 0.94 3.94 12.71
C SER A 330 -0.46 3.59 12.22
N THR A 331 -1.07 4.41 11.36
CA THR A 331 -2.41 4.16 10.82
C THR A 331 -2.43 2.94 9.89
N PRO A 332 -1.55 2.82 8.88
CA PRO A 332 -1.48 1.59 8.07
C PRO A 332 -1.06 0.36 8.88
N ALA A 333 -0.11 0.49 9.83
CA ALA A 333 0.26 -0.63 10.72
C ALA A 333 -0.96 -1.15 11.51
N LYS A 334 -1.72 -0.25 12.13
CA LYS A 334 -2.94 -0.59 12.87
C LYS A 334 -4.02 -1.19 11.97
N ALA A 335 -4.22 -0.62 10.77
CA ALA A 335 -5.21 -1.11 9.82
C ALA A 335 -4.91 -2.55 9.39
N ALA A 336 -3.63 -2.90 9.24
CA ALA A 336 -3.18 -4.25 8.89
C ALA A 336 -2.95 -5.19 10.09
N GLY A 337 -3.31 -4.78 11.31
CA GLY A 337 -3.14 -5.61 12.52
C GLY A 337 -1.70 -5.77 13.01
N LEU A 338 -0.77 -4.92 12.56
CA LEU A 338 0.63 -4.93 12.97
C LEU A 338 0.83 -4.11 14.26
N ALA A 339 0.75 -4.78 15.40
CA ALA A 339 0.87 -4.14 16.72
C ALA A 339 2.31 -3.86 17.17
N ASP A 340 3.29 -4.43 16.48
CA ASP A 340 4.71 -4.45 16.85
C ASP A 340 5.55 -3.33 16.22
N ARG A 341 4.96 -2.48 15.37
CA ARG A 341 5.65 -1.43 14.59
C ARG A 341 4.78 -0.20 14.33
N GLY A 342 5.31 0.74 13.56
CA GLY A 342 4.61 1.96 13.13
C GLY A 342 4.60 3.10 14.15
N ARG A 343 5.24 2.93 15.31
CA ARG A 343 5.38 3.96 16.36
C ARG A 343 6.75 3.87 17.03
N LEU A 344 7.24 4.99 17.53
CA LEU A 344 8.40 5.02 18.43
C LEU A 344 7.90 4.79 19.85
N ALA A 345 8.05 3.56 20.35
CA ALA A 345 7.73 3.22 21.73
C ALA A 345 8.58 2.04 22.22
N PRO A 346 8.98 2.02 23.50
CA PRO A 346 9.70 0.89 24.08
C PRO A 346 9.00 -0.45 23.85
N GLY A 347 9.78 -1.48 23.53
CA GLY A 347 9.32 -2.83 23.24
C GLY A 347 8.90 -3.08 21.78
N LEU A 348 8.63 -2.03 20.98
CA LEU A 348 8.32 -2.19 19.55
C LEU A 348 9.58 -2.51 18.72
N ARG A 349 9.40 -3.02 17.51
CA ARG A 349 10.49 -3.25 16.56
C ARG A 349 11.23 -1.94 16.28
N ALA A 350 12.55 -2.01 16.20
CA ALA A 350 13.41 -0.90 15.81
C ALA A 350 13.42 -0.71 14.28
N ASP A 351 12.22 -0.54 13.71
CA ASP A 351 12.01 -0.18 12.31
C ASP A 351 11.88 1.34 12.24
N LEU A 352 12.90 2.03 11.70
CA LEU A 352 13.07 3.48 11.80
C LEU A 352 13.53 4.09 10.48
N ILE A 353 13.25 5.37 10.31
CA ILE A 353 13.90 6.20 9.30
C ILE A 353 14.55 7.42 9.93
N ARG A 354 15.67 7.86 9.35
CA ARG A 354 16.30 9.14 9.62
C ARG A 354 16.18 10.02 8.39
N PHE A 355 15.64 11.23 8.54
CA PHE A 355 15.57 12.19 7.44
C PHE A 355 15.73 13.63 7.92
N ARG A 356 16.13 14.51 7.00
CA ARG A 356 16.11 15.95 7.20
C ARG A 356 15.13 16.59 6.23
N GLN A 357 14.62 17.77 6.57
CA GLN A 357 13.81 18.56 5.65
C GLN A 357 14.64 19.69 5.05
N HIS A 358 14.48 19.93 3.76
CA HIS A 358 15.06 21.08 3.06
C HIS A 358 14.04 21.63 2.07
N GLN A 359 13.62 22.89 2.26
CA GLN A 359 12.62 23.55 1.40
C GLN A 359 11.33 22.72 1.21
N GLY A 360 10.85 22.08 2.28
CA GLY A 360 9.65 21.23 2.26
C GLY A 360 9.88 19.80 1.76
N ALA A 361 11.02 19.49 1.13
CA ALA A 361 11.35 18.14 0.69
C ALA A 361 11.99 17.31 1.81
N ALA A 362 11.58 16.04 1.93
CA ALA A 362 12.29 15.05 2.73
C ALA A 362 13.58 14.62 2.03
N ILE A 363 14.68 14.66 2.76
CA ILE A 363 15.96 14.06 2.36
C ILE A 363 16.18 12.89 3.32
N LEU A 364 15.80 11.69 2.88
CA LEU A 364 16.06 10.46 3.62
C LEU A 364 17.58 10.24 3.73
N ARG A 365 18.03 9.84 4.92
CA ARG A 365 19.44 9.61 5.23
C ARG A 365 19.73 8.16 5.51
N GLU A 366 18.87 7.51 6.29
CA GLU A 366 19.05 6.13 6.72
C GLU A 366 17.70 5.45 6.92
N THR A 367 17.66 4.15 6.63
CA THR A 367 16.53 3.26 6.96
C THR A 367 17.06 2.12 7.81
N TRP A 368 16.33 1.80 8.88
CA TRP A 368 16.67 0.76 9.84
C TRP A 368 15.51 -0.25 9.94
N VAL A 369 15.84 -1.54 9.96
CA VAL A 369 14.89 -2.63 10.19
C VAL A 369 15.45 -3.50 11.29
N GLU A 370 14.65 -3.73 12.34
CA GLU A 370 15.08 -4.43 13.55
C GLU A 370 16.45 -3.96 14.06
N GLY A 371 16.66 -2.64 14.09
CA GLY A 371 17.88 -2.03 14.62
C GLY A 371 19.13 -2.22 13.76
N ALA A 372 19.02 -2.83 12.58
CA ALA A 372 20.08 -2.89 11.59
C ALA A 372 19.84 -1.87 10.47
N ARG A 373 20.88 -1.13 10.08
CA ARG A 373 20.79 -0.19 8.96
C ARG A 373 20.76 -0.94 7.63
N VAL A 374 19.76 -0.67 6.80
CA VAL A 374 19.52 -1.35 5.52
C VAL A 374 19.60 -0.44 4.29
N ALA A 375 19.57 0.89 4.49
CA ALA A 375 19.82 1.91 3.47
C ALA A 375 20.48 3.15 4.09
#